data_AF-A0A2R9SW10-F1
#
_entry.id   AF-A0A2R9SW10-F1
#
_cell.length_a   1.000
_cell.length_b   1.000
_cell.length_c   1.000
_cell.angle_alpha   90.00
_cell.angle_beta   90.00
_cell.angle_gamma   90.00
#
_symmetry.space_group_name_H-M   'P 1'
#
loop_
_entity.id
_entity.type
_entity.pdbx_description
1 polymer ?
#
loop_
_entity_poly.entity_id
_entity_poly.type
_entity_poly.pdbx_seq_one_letter_code
_entity_poly.pdbx_strand_id
1 'polypeptide(L)'
;MLKYSTYRSIYENVPVRTEKSSVTWVYQLKTRMTSIPLIKLLFILLIVASFWTGAYSVFAGGMEKPTGEKLVIVQSGDSLWRIASLHKPADMDTRVYIDSIRRTNGLKGPDIQAGEVLSLPVW
;
A
#
# COMPACT_ATOMS: atom_id res chain seq x y z
N MET A 1 70.81 66.33 5.02
CA MET A 1 69.65 66.59 5.89
C MET A 1 68.48 67.01 5.00
N LEU A 2 67.56 66.09 4.69
CA LEU A 2 66.34 66.39 3.94
C LEU A 2 65.12 66.16 4.84
N LYS A 3 64.20 67.11 4.74
CA LYS A 3 63.08 67.37 5.64
C LYS A 3 61.97 66.34 5.39
N TYR A 4 61.48 65.71 6.46
CA TYR A 4 60.31 64.85 6.45
C TYR A 4 59.08 65.66 6.03
N SER A 5 58.60 65.49 4.81
CA SER A 5 57.29 66.00 4.41
C SER A 5 56.23 65.06 4.99
N THR A 6 55.56 65.55 6.04
CA THR A 6 54.40 64.95 6.68
C THR A 6 53.32 64.64 5.64
N TYR A 7 53.17 63.37 5.28
CA TYR A 7 52.07 62.91 4.44
C TYR A 7 50.76 63.04 5.23
N ARG A 8 50.01 64.11 4.98
CA ARG A 8 48.67 64.35 5.55
C ARG A 8 47.67 63.56 4.72
N SER A 9 47.28 62.41 5.25
CA SER A 9 46.23 61.54 4.70
C SER A 9 44.98 62.34 4.33
N ILE A 10 44.60 62.28 3.05
CA ILE A 10 43.44 62.96 2.44
C ILE A 10 42.13 62.20 2.73
N TYR A 11 42.16 61.23 3.63
CA TYR A 11 40.94 60.59 4.11
C TYR A 11 40.28 61.48 5.15
N GLU A 12 39.47 62.40 4.62
CA GLU A 12 38.41 63.05 5.34
C GLU A 12 37.41 61.99 5.82
N ASN A 13 37.16 62.00 7.12
CA ASN A 13 36.31 61.09 7.86
C ASN A 13 34.84 61.33 7.50
N VAL A 14 34.43 60.76 6.37
CA VAL A 14 33.03 60.56 6.00
C VAL A 14 32.32 59.79 7.12
N PRO A 15 31.16 60.27 7.63
CA PRO A 15 30.41 59.53 8.63
C PRO A 15 30.02 58.17 8.05
N VAL A 16 30.53 57.13 8.72
CA VAL A 16 30.26 55.72 8.45
C VAL A 16 28.74 55.53 8.41
N ARG A 17 28.19 55.32 7.21
CA ARG A 17 26.89 54.65 7.06
C ARG A 17 27.05 53.30 7.73
N THR A 18 26.42 53.12 8.88
CA THR A 18 26.26 51.83 9.52
C THR A 18 25.36 50.97 8.64
N GLU A 19 25.96 50.36 7.62
CA GLU A 19 25.43 49.12 7.06
C GLU A 19 25.41 48.12 8.21
N LYS A 20 24.21 47.91 8.76
CA LYS A 20 23.94 46.89 9.76
C LYS A 20 24.50 45.58 9.24
N SER A 21 25.53 45.11 9.93
CA SER A 21 26.22 43.88 9.68
C SER A 21 25.22 42.75 9.45
N SER A 22 25.16 42.27 8.21
CA SER A 22 24.50 41.04 7.78
C SER A 22 25.17 39.77 8.37
N VAL A 23 26.01 39.93 9.38
CA VAL A 23 26.91 38.88 9.90
C VAL A 23 26.37 38.23 11.18
N THR A 24 25.24 38.69 11.72
CA THR A 24 24.55 37.99 12.83
C THR A 24 23.41 37.07 12.36
N TRP A 25 23.02 37.14 11.08
CA TRP A 25 21.91 36.34 10.53
C TRP A 25 22.34 34.96 9.99
N VAL A 26 23.64 34.67 9.93
CA VAL A 26 24.13 33.39 9.38
C VAL A 26 24.16 32.27 10.43
N TYR A 27 24.08 32.60 11.73
CA TYR A 27 24.10 31.61 12.81
C TYR A 27 22.73 31.27 13.42
N GLN A 28 21.66 32.02 13.11
CA GLN A 28 20.32 31.71 13.62
C GLN A 28 19.48 30.83 12.68
N LEU A 29 19.97 30.55 11.47
CA LEU A 29 19.23 29.75 10.49
C LEU A 29 19.57 28.26 10.53
N LYS A 30 20.31 27.79 11.54
CA LYS A 30 20.80 26.40 11.60
C LYS A 30 20.33 25.58 12.81
N THR A 31 19.13 25.85 13.33
CA THR A 31 18.54 24.99 14.38
C THR A 31 17.05 24.65 14.17
N ARG A 32 16.44 25.09 13.06
CA ARG A 32 15.11 24.58 12.65
C ARG A 32 15.17 23.39 11.68
N MET A 33 16.28 22.65 11.68
CA MET A 33 16.45 21.48 10.81
C MET A 33 16.92 20.22 11.55
N THR A 34 16.96 20.25 12.89
CA THR A 34 17.39 19.12 13.73
C THR A 34 16.34 18.69 14.76
N SER A 35 15.07 19.06 14.55
CA SER A 35 13.98 18.62 15.43
C SER A 35 12.68 18.44 14.67
N ILE A 36 12.72 17.72 13.55
CA ILE A 36 11.59 16.82 13.33
C ILE A 36 11.74 15.79 14.45
N PRO A 37 10.91 15.80 15.51
CA PRO A 37 11.04 14.78 16.54
C PRO A 37 10.90 13.45 15.81
N LEU A 38 11.78 12.47 16.09
CA LEU A 38 11.71 11.12 15.52
C LEU A 38 10.28 10.58 15.47
N ILE A 39 9.47 10.98 16.45
CA ILE A 39 8.04 10.73 16.55
C ILE A 39 7.23 11.18 15.32
N LYS A 40 7.50 12.35 14.73
CA LYS A 40 6.78 12.86 13.55
C LYS A 40 7.17 12.10 12.28
N LEU A 41 8.43 11.65 12.16
CA LEU A 41 8.83 10.73 11.09
C LEU A 41 8.16 9.35 11.27
N LEU A 42 8.07 8.86 12.51
CA LEU A 42 7.39 7.61 12.84
C LEU A 42 5.90 7.67 12.52
N PHE A 43 5.22 8.78 12.80
CA PHE A 43 3.81 8.98 12.42
C PHE A 43 3.60 8.99 10.90
N ILE A 44 4.47 9.68 10.14
CA ILE A 44 4.38 9.71 8.67
C ILE A 44 4.62 8.31 8.09
N LEU A 45 5.61 7.57 8.61
CA LEU A 45 5.89 6.20 8.20
C LEU A 45 4.70 5.26 8.50
N LEU A 46 4.07 5.42 9.67
CA LEU A 46 2.88 4.64 10.05
C LEU A 46 1.70 4.93 9.11
N ILE A 47 1.47 6.19 8.76
CA ILE A 47 0.41 6.57 7.81
C ILE A 47 0.68 5.95 6.43
N VAL A 48 1.92 6.01 5.95
CA VAL A 48 2.30 5.40 4.65
C VAL A 48 2.18 3.86 4.70
N ALA A 49 2.54 3.22 5.80
CA ALA A 49 2.38 1.78 5.99
C ALA A 49 0.89 1.36 6.04
N SER A 50 0.03 2.15 6.67
CA SER A 50 -1.42 1.94 6.67
C SER A 50 -2.03 2.07 5.28
N PHE A 51 -1.52 2.98 4.44
CA PHE A 51 -1.92 3.06 3.03
C PHE A 51 -1.43 1.86 2.21
N TRP A 52 -0.24 1.32 2.49
CA TRP A 52 0.27 0.12 1.82
C TRP A 52 -0.48 -1.16 2.21
N THR A 53 -1.11 -1.18 3.38
CA THR A 53 -1.88 -2.33 3.90
C THR A 53 -3.16 -2.59 3.11
N GLY A 54 -3.66 -1.63 2.33
CA GLY A 54 -4.86 -1.80 1.50
C GLY A 54 -4.70 -2.69 0.27
N ALA A 55 -3.46 -2.97 -0.17
CA ALA A 55 -3.18 -3.71 -1.41
C ALA A 55 -2.90 -5.22 -1.23
N TYR A 56 -2.71 -5.68 0.01
CA TYR A 56 -2.33 -7.07 0.29
C TYR A 56 -3.52 -8.06 0.35
N SER A 57 -4.77 -7.58 0.36
CA SER A 57 -5.95 -8.45 0.46
C SER A 57 -6.41 -9.06 -0.86
N VAL A 58 -5.81 -8.69 -2.00
CA VAL A 58 -6.28 -9.12 -3.33
C VAL A 58 -5.46 -10.26 -3.93
N PHE A 59 -4.33 -10.64 -3.32
CA PHE A 59 -3.55 -11.81 -3.75
C PHE A 59 -4.10 -13.12 -3.15
N ALA A 60 -5.38 -13.41 -3.42
CA ALA A 60 -5.85 -14.79 -3.43
C ALA A 60 -5.34 -15.43 -4.73
N GLY A 61 -4.55 -16.49 -4.61
CA GLY A 61 -3.80 -17.12 -5.70
C GLY A 61 -4.61 -17.33 -6.97
N GLY A 62 -3.92 -17.17 -8.12
CA GLY A 62 -4.45 -17.19 -9.48
C GLY A 62 -5.22 -18.47 -9.83
N MET A 63 -6.47 -18.53 -9.38
CA MET A 63 -7.51 -19.30 -10.01
C MET A 63 -8.27 -18.28 -10.85
N GLU A 64 -8.35 -18.52 -12.15
CA GLU A 64 -9.18 -17.71 -13.05
C GLU A 64 -10.53 -17.44 -12.38
N LYS A 65 -10.97 -16.18 -12.42
CA LYS A 65 -12.27 -15.83 -11.86
C LYS A 65 -13.32 -16.58 -12.68
N PRO A 66 -14.25 -17.33 -12.05
CA PRO A 66 -15.25 -18.06 -12.81
C PRO A 66 -16.02 -17.09 -13.73
N THR A 67 -16.08 -17.44 -15.01
CA THR A 67 -16.76 -16.71 -16.09
C THR A 67 -18.27 -16.63 -15.83
N GLY A 68 -18.82 -17.57 -15.05
CA GLY A 68 -20.21 -17.53 -14.62
C GLY A 68 -20.55 -18.56 -13.55
N GLU A 69 -21.83 -18.60 -13.20
CA GLU A 69 -22.39 -19.53 -12.21
C GLU A 69 -23.54 -20.33 -12.85
N LYS A 70 -23.52 -21.65 -12.69
CA LYS A 70 -24.59 -22.55 -13.15
C LYS A 70 -25.33 -23.10 -11.94
N LEU A 71 -26.65 -22.90 -11.89
CA LEU A 71 -27.51 -23.44 -10.84
C LEU A 71 -27.91 -24.88 -11.18
N VAL A 72 -27.72 -25.79 -10.23
CA VAL A 72 -28.13 -27.21 -10.34
C VAL A 72 -28.93 -27.60 -9.12
N ILE A 73 -30.07 -28.25 -9.34
CA ILE A 73 -30.91 -28.79 -8.26
C ILE A 73 -30.41 -30.21 -7.95
N VAL A 74 -30.12 -30.46 -6.67
CA VAL A 74 -29.67 -31.78 -6.19
C VAL A 74 -30.84 -32.76 -6.22
N GLN A 75 -30.67 -33.91 -6.87
CA GLN A 75 -31.66 -34.98 -6.87
C GLN A 75 -31.36 -36.04 -5.80
N SER A 76 -32.38 -36.80 -5.41
CA SER A 76 -32.20 -37.91 -4.47
C SER A 76 -31.26 -38.97 -5.06
N GLY A 77 -30.18 -39.26 -4.34
CA GLY A 77 -29.14 -40.21 -4.77
C GLY A 77 -27.94 -39.56 -5.44
N ASP A 78 -27.96 -38.24 -5.68
CA ASP A 78 -26.77 -37.51 -6.08
C ASP A 78 -25.80 -37.33 -4.92
N SER A 79 -24.52 -37.29 -5.25
CA SER A 79 -23.46 -36.90 -4.34
C SER A 79 -22.73 -35.69 -4.89
N LEU A 80 -22.13 -34.89 -4.00
CA LEU A 80 -21.36 -33.72 -4.39
C LEU A 80 -20.24 -34.11 -5.37
N TRP A 81 -19.64 -35.29 -5.18
CA TRP A 81 -18.65 -35.86 -6.09
C TRP A 81 -19.19 -36.11 -7.49
N ARG A 82 -20.38 -36.72 -7.60
CA ARG A 82 -21.00 -37.04 -8.90
C ARG A 82 -21.34 -35.75 -9.67
N ILE A 83 -21.90 -34.76 -8.98
CA ILE A 83 -22.24 -33.46 -9.57
C ILE A 83 -20.98 -32.74 -10.04
N ALA A 84 -19.93 -32.72 -9.21
CA ALA A 84 -18.65 -32.10 -9.53
C ALA A 84 -17.97 -32.80 -10.71
N SER A 85 -17.92 -34.13 -10.72
CA SER A 85 -17.32 -34.92 -11.80
C SER A 85 -17.98 -34.67 -13.15
N LEU A 86 -19.27 -34.36 -13.18
CA LEU A 86 -20.03 -34.12 -14.41
C LEU A 86 -19.83 -32.69 -14.95
N HIS A 87 -19.57 -31.72 -14.06
CA HIS A 87 -19.56 -30.29 -14.40
C HIS A 87 -18.18 -29.64 -14.35
N LYS A 88 -17.13 -30.38 -13.98
CA LYS A 88 -15.77 -29.83 -13.88
C LYS A 88 -15.18 -29.51 -15.28
N PRO A 89 -14.26 -28.55 -15.37
CA PRO A 89 -13.39 -28.38 -16.53
C PRO A 89 -12.55 -29.63 -16.81
N ALA A 90 -12.13 -29.81 -18.07
CA ALA A 90 -11.28 -30.92 -18.48
C ALA A 90 -9.95 -30.94 -17.71
N ASP A 91 -9.35 -29.77 -17.52
CA ASP A 91 -8.01 -29.59 -16.94
C ASP A 91 -8.00 -29.47 -15.40
N MET A 92 -9.15 -29.59 -14.74
CA MET A 92 -9.28 -29.45 -13.28
C MET A 92 -9.54 -30.80 -12.59
N ASP A 93 -8.89 -31.02 -11.44
CA ASP A 93 -9.21 -32.14 -10.55
C ASP A 93 -10.59 -31.94 -9.90
N THR A 94 -11.40 -33.00 -9.87
CA THR A 94 -12.70 -33.04 -9.20
C THR A 94 -12.62 -32.56 -7.75
N ARG A 95 -11.54 -32.87 -7.01
CA ARG A 95 -11.38 -32.44 -5.61
C ARG A 95 -11.29 -30.92 -5.48
N VAL A 96 -10.51 -30.29 -6.35
CA VAL A 96 -10.36 -28.82 -6.40
C VAL A 96 -11.70 -28.19 -6.76
N TYR A 97 -12.43 -28.80 -7.69
CA TYR A 97 -13.75 -28.33 -8.06
C TYR A 97 -14.78 -28.46 -6.93
N ILE A 98 -14.79 -29.57 -6.18
CA ILE A 98 -15.63 -29.73 -4.99
C ILE A 98 -15.37 -28.64 -3.96
N ASP A 99 -14.09 -28.33 -3.70
CA ASP A 99 -13.72 -27.25 -2.79
C ASP A 99 -14.22 -25.88 -3.27
N SER A 100 -14.20 -25.63 -4.58
CA SER A 100 -14.75 -24.41 -5.16
C SER A 100 -16.27 -24.32 -4.97
N ILE A 101 -17.01 -25.41 -5.25
CA ILE A 101 -18.46 -25.48 -5.05
C ILE A 101 -18.80 -25.26 -3.58
N ARG A 102 -18.04 -25.89 -2.66
CA ARG A 102 -18.23 -25.74 -1.22
C ARG A 102 -18.08 -24.29 -0.78
N ARG A 103 -17.05 -23.59 -1.28
CA ARG A 103 -16.81 -22.18 -0.97
C ARG A 103 -17.91 -21.27 -1.53
N THR A 104 -18.33 -21.49 -2.77
CA THR A 104 -19.40 -20.69 -3.40
C THR A 104 -20.74 -20.86 -2.69
N ASN A 105 -21.07 -22.06 -2.22
CA ASN A 105 -22.35 -22.35 -1.57
C ASN A 105 -22.32 -22.29 -0.03
N GLY A 106 -21.16 -22.00 0.58
CA GLY A 106 -21.02 -21.96 2.04
C GLY A 106 -21.24 -23.30 2.75
N LEU A 107 -21.05 -24.42 2.03
CA LEU A 107 -21.23 -25.76 2.56
C LEU A 107 -20.15 -26.09 3.61
N LYS A 108 -20.54 -26.70 4.73
CA LYS A 108 -19.59 -27.06 5.82
C LYS A 108 -18.90 -28.40 5.59
N GLY A 109 -19.43 -29.23 4.70
CA GLY A 109 -18.96 -30.58 4.45
C GLY A 109 -19.37 -31.09 3.06
N PRO A 110 -19.17 -32.39 2.80
CA PRO A 110 -19.56 -33.02 1.53
C PRO A 110 -21.05 -33.39 1.47
N ASP A 111 -21.77 -33.29 2.60
CA ASP A 111 -23.18 -33.64 2.69
C ASP A 111 -24.04 -32.58 1.98
N ILE A 112 -24.87 -33.06 1.06
CA ILE A 112 -25.84 -32.26 0.30
C ILE A 112 -27.22 -32.91 0.43
N GLN A 113 -28.27 -32.10 0.39
CA GLN A 113 -29.63 -32.60 0.54
C GLN A 113 -30.40 -32.51 -0.79
N ALA A 114 -31.27 -33.49 -1.04
CA ALA A 114 -32.13 -33.45 -2.22
C ALA A 114 -33.06 -32.22 -2.17
N GLY A 115 -33.20 -31.54 -3.31
CA GLY A 115 -33.94 -30.28 -3.42
C GLY A 115 -33.12 -29.03 -3.16
N GLU A 116 -31.88 -29.16 -2.70
CA GLU A 116 -30.95 -28.03 -2.56
C GLU A 116 -30.53 -27.49 -3.93
N VAL A 117 -30.37 -26.17 -4.03
CA VAL A 117 -29.88 -25.52 -5.25
C VAL A 117 -28.41 -25.17 -5.04
N LEU A 118 -27.54 -25.80 -5.83
CA LEU A 118 -26.10 -25.55 -5.80
C LEU A 118 -25.69 -24.62 -6.94
N SER A 119 -24.95 -23.56 -6.62
CA SER A 119 -24.26 -22.71 -7.58
C SER A 119 -22.89 -23.30 -7.91
N LEU A 120 -22.72 -23.73 -9.16
CA LEU A 120 -21.49 -24.32 -9.67
C LEU A 120 -20.68 -23.26 -10.43
N PRO A 121 -19.42 -23.00 -10.06
CA PRO A 121 -18.57 -22.07 -10.80
C PRO A 121 -18.22 -22.64 -12.18
N VAL A 122 -18.30 -21.81 -13.22
CA VAL A 122 -17.94 -22.15 -14.60
C VAL A 122 -16.74 -21.29 -15.00
N TRP A 123 -15.71 -21.89 -15.59
CA TRP A 123 -14.56 -21.18 -16.16
C TRP A 123 -14.64 -21.19 -17.68
#